data_AF-A0A917XCZ2-F1
#
_entry.id   AF-A0A917XCZ2-F1
#
_cell.length_a   1.000
_cell.length_b   1.000
_cell.length_c   1.000
_cell.angle_alpha   90.00
_cell.angle_beta   90.00
_cell.angle_gamma   90.00
#
_symmetry.space_group_name_H-M   'P 1'
#
loop_
_entity.id
_entity.type
_entity.pdbx_description
1 polymer ?
#
loop_
_entity_poly.entity_id
_entity_poly.type
_entity_poly.pdbx_seq_one_letter_code
_entity_poly.pdbx_strand_id
1 'polypeptide(L)'
;MDDETAQVGASGRRFTGEQVLAELPDRPGASKDGPWYEPSGMTGVLLAPGLVQATFEARLGDRRSRHSSLWRFRDARSGWRMYYHHATVVPPGVE
;
A
#
# COMPACT_ATOMS: atom_id res chain seq x y z
N MET A 1 1.32 10.50 -5.57
CA MET A 1 0.48 9.35 -6.00
C MET A 1 -0.05 9.67 -7.39
N ASP A 2 -0.79 8.76 -8.03
CA ASP A 2 -1.59 9.12 -9.20
C ASP A 2 -2.79 9.97 -8.72
N ASP A 3 -3.26 10.92 -9.53
CA ASP A 3 -4.38 11.80 -9.15
C ASP A 3 -5.69 11.01 -8.99
N GLU A 4 -5.84 9.93 -9.76
CA GLU A 4 -6.98 9.03 -9.70
C GLU A 4 -6.81 7.93 -8.62
N THR A 5 -5.86 8.09 -7.70
CA THR A 5 -5.53 7.04 -6.75
C THR A 5 -6.70 6.69 -5.83
N ALA A 6 -6.90 5.39 -5.63
CA ALA A 6 -7.84 4.88 -4.63
C ALA A 6 -7.15 3.85 -3.74
N GLN A 7 -7.42 3.94 -2.44
CA GLN A 7 -6.90 2.98 -1.47
C GLN A 7 -8.04 2.36 -0.67
N VAL A 8 -7.94 1.06 -0.41
CA VAL A 8 -8.80 0.36 0.54
C VAL A 8 -7.92 -0.07 1.71
N GLY A 9 -8.16 0.53 2.86
CA GLY A 9 -7.44 0.20 4.08
C GLY A 9 -7.86 -1.16 4.64
N ALA A 10 -7.11 -1.64 5.63
CA ALA A 10 -7.40 -2.87 6.36
C ALA A 10 -8.84 -3.00 6.91
N SER A 11 -9.50 -1.87 7.17
CA SER A 11 -10.90 -1.82 7.63
C SER A 11 -11.95 -1.97 6.51
N GLY A 12 -11.53 -2.06 5.25
CA GLY A 12 -12.42 -2.00 4.09
C GLY A 12 -12.87 -0.58 3.72
N ARG A 13 -12.53 0.43 4.53
CA ARG A 13 -12.80 1.84 4.19
C ARG A 13 -12.00 2.23 2.94
N ARG A 14 -12.67 2.96 2.03
CA ARG A 14 -12.06 3.53 0.83
C ARG A 14 -11.56 4.95 1.10
N PHE A 15 -10.40 5.28 0.54
CA PHE A 15 -9.73 6.56 0.67
C PHE A 15 -9.27 7.10 -0.68
N THR A 16 -9.32 8.41 -0.85
CA THR A 16 -8.62 9.14 -1.92
C THR A 16 -7.14 9.35 -1.55
N GLY A 17 -6.33 9.79 -2.52
CA GLY A 17 -4.94 10.18 -2.27
C GLY A 17 -4.81 11.29 -1.22
N GLU A 18 -5.66 12.31 -1.30
CA GLU A 18 -5.67 13.42 -0.33
C GLU A 18 -6.00 12.94 1.08
N GLN A 19 -7.03 12.09 1.22
CA GLN A 19 -7.40 11.51 2.51
C GLN A 19 -6.27 10.67 3.11
N VAL A 20 -5.57 9.90 2.27
CA VAL A 20 -4.41 9.13 2.72
C VAL A 20 -3.33 10.05 3.27
N LEU A 21 -2.98 11.13 2.55
CA LEU A 21 -1.96 12.08 3.00
C LEU A 21 -2.37 12.79 4.29
N ALA A 22 -3.63 13.20 4.40
CA ALA A 22 -4.16 13.86 5.59
C ALA A 22 -4.11 12.96 6.83
N GLU A 23 -4.34 11.65 6.66
CA GLU A 23 -4.33 10.69 7.77
C GLU A 23 -2.94 10.11 8.08
N LEU A 24 -1.92 10.34 7.23
CA LEU A 24 -0.58 9.79 7.44
C LEU A 24 0.00 10.08 8.84
N PRO A 25 -0.11 11.30 9.42
CA PRO A 25 0.45 11.60 10.74
C PRO A 25 -0.15 10.77 11.88
N ASP A 26 -1.40 10.36 11.74
CA ASP A 26 -2.14 9.64 12.80
C ASP A 26 -2.04 8.11 12.66
N ARG A 27 -1.36 7.61 11.63
CA ARG A 27 -1.24 6.17 11.41
C ARG A 27 -0.24 5.55 12.39
N PRO A 28 -0.46 4.29 12.84
CA PRO A 28 0.37 3.71 13.90
C PRO A 28 1.87 3.55 13.58
N GLY A 29 2.27 3.64 12.31
CA GLY A 29 3.67 3.64 11.87
C GLY A 29 4.26 5.01 11.54
N ALA A 30 3.60 6.10 11.93
CA ALA A 30 4.04 7.47 11.66
C ALA A 30 4.96 8.05 12.76
N SER A 31 4.91 7.50 13.97
CA SER A 31 5.75 7.94 15.09
C SER A 31 7.15 7.33 15.01
N LYS A 32 8.18 8.14 15.32
CA LYS A 32 9.57 7.67 15.41
C LYS A 32 9.79 6.65 16.53
N ASP A 33 9.00 6.75 17.59
CA ASP A 33 9.07 5.90 18.77
C ASP A 33 8.04 4.75 18.72
N GLY A 34 7.28 4.65 17.61
CA GLY A 34 6.25 3.63 17.39
C GLY A 34 6.77 2.40 16.62
N PRO A 35 5.92 1.36 16.45
CA PRO A 35 6.26 0.23 15.60
C PRO A 35 6.40 0.68 14.14
N TRP A 36 7.31 0.05 13.41
CA TRP A 36 7.52 0.33 11.98
C TRP A 36 6.85 -0.73 11.11
N TYR A 37 6.48 -0.37 9.89
CA TYR A 37 6.05 -1.34 8.90
C TYR A 37 7.27 -2.10 8.36
N GLU A 38 7.25 -3.42 8.51
CA GLU A 38 8.28 -4.33 8.01
C GLU A 38 7.73 -5.09 6.79
N PRO A 39 8.03 -4.65 5.55
CA PRO A 39 7.59 -5.35 4.36
C PRO A 39 8.44 -6.60 4.09
N SER A 40 7.81 -7.67 3.61
CA SER A 40 8.46 -8.92 3.22
C SER A 40 7.75 -9.56 2.02
N GLY A 41 8.42 -10.52 1.37
CA GLY A 41 7.84 -11.29 0.26
C GLY A 41 7.43 -10.44 -0.95
N MET A 42 8.08 -9.29 -1.16
CA MET A 42 7.70 -8.37 -2.21
C MET A 42 7.90 -9.01 -3.60
N THR A 43 6.83 -9.01 -4.37
CA THR A 43 6.81 -9.49 -5.76
C THR A 43 6.23 -8.42 -6.65
N GLY A 44 6.83 -8.22 -7.83
CA GLY A 44 6.35 -7.31 -8.87
C GLY A 44 6.06 -8.09 -10.15
N VAL A 45 4.87 -7.90 -10.72
CA VAL A 45 4.47 -8.50 -11.99
C VAL A 45 4.08 -7.38 -12.96
N LEU A 46 4.66 -7.40 -14.16
CA LEU A 46 4.23 -6.53 -15.26
C LEU A 46 2.94 -7.10 -15.86
N LEU A 47 1.83 -6.39 -15.70
CA LEU A 47 0.53 -6.81 -16.25
C LEU A 47 0.36 -6.36 -17.71
N ALA A 48 0.93 -5.19 -18.04
CA ALA A 48 0.95 -4.60 -19.37
C ALA A 48 2.10 -3.58 -19.43
N PRO A 49 2.52 -3.10 -20.62
CA PRO A 49 3.47 -2.00 -20.72
C PRO A 49 3.05 -0.80 -19.86
N GLY A 50 3.91 -0.40 -18.92
CA GLY A 50 3.63 0.71 -18.02
C GLY A 50 2.63 0.42 -16.89
N LEU A 51 2.25 -0.84 -16.63
CA LEU A 51 1.39 -1.25 -15.53
C LEU A 51 1.98 -2.43 -14.75
N VAL A 52 2.32 -2.18 -13.48
CA VAL A 52 2.88 -3.18 -12.58
C VAL A 52 1.92 -3.44 -11.42
N GLN A 53 1.73 -4.71 -11.09
CA GLN A 53 1.17 -5.11 -9.81
C GLN A 53 2.30 -5.46 -8.85
N ALA A 54 2.30 -4.83 -7.67
CA ALA A 54 3.19 -5.18 -6.57
C ALA A 54 2.38 -5.79 -5.42
N THR A 55 2.79 -6.97 -4.98
CA THR A 55 2.22 -7.68 -3.82
C THR A 55 3.29 -7.89 -2.77
N PHE A 56 2.94 -7.76 -1.50
CA PHE A 56 3.86 -7.97 -0.38
C PHE A 56 3.06 -8.23 0.90
N GLU A 57 3.73 -8.77 1.91
CA GLU A 57 3.23 -8.76 3.28
C GLU A 57 3.88 -7.62 4.05
N ALA A 58 3.17 -7.08 5.05
CA ALA A 58 3.75 -6.14 5.99
C ALA A 58 3.40 -6.54 7.42
N ARG A 59 4.36 -6.39 8.33
CA ARG A 59 4.12 -6.49 9.77
C ARG A 59 4.20 -5.11 10.41
N LEU A 60 3.35 -4.88 11.42
CA LEU A 60 3.37 -3.70 12.29
C LEU A 60 3.18 -4.20 13.72
N GLY A 61 4.30 -4.42 14.42
CA GLY A 61 4.29 -5.21 15.65
C GLY A 61 3.75 -6.63 15.39
N ASP A 62 2.69 -6.99 16.10
CA ASP A 62 2.06 -8.32 15.96
C ASP A 62 1.04 -8.42 14.83
N ARG A 63 0.63 -7.29 14.24
CA ARG A 63 -0.35 -7.26 13.14
C ARG A 63 0.36 -7.54 11.82
N ARG A 64 -0.10 -8.59 11.12
CA ARG A 64 0.29 -8.90 9.74
C ARG A 64 -0.82 -8.50 8.76
N SER A 65 -0.44 -7.96 7.61
CA SER A 65 -1.34 -7.65 6.50
C SER A 65 -0.74 -8.06 5.15
N ARG A 66 -1.61 -8.44 4.21
CA ARG A 66 -1.27 -8.66 2.80
C ARG A 66 -1.67 -7.44 1.99
N HIS A 67 -0.79 -7.05 1.10
CA HIS A 67 -0.94 -5.85 0.29
C HIS A 67 -0.91 -6.20 -1.19
N SER A 68 -1.76 -5.53 -1.95
CA SER A 68 -1.75 -5.54 -3.41
C SER A 68 -1.88 -4.11 -3.90
N SER A 69 -0.97 -3.70 -4.79
CA SER A 69 -0.96 -2.35 -5.34
C SER A 69 -0.72 -2.35 -6.84
N LEU A 70 -1.40 -1.45 -7.54
CA LEU A 70 -1.21 -1.21 -8.96
C LEU A 70 -0.44 0.10 -9.14
N TRP A 71 0.58 0.06 -9.98
CA TRP A 71 1.44 1.19 -10.30
C TRP A 71 1.39 1.43 -11.79
N ARG A 72 1.14 2.69 -12.17
CA ARG A 72 1.14 3.13 -13.57
C ARG A 72 2.37 3.98 -13.84
N PHE A 73 3.09 3.69 -14.90
CA PHE A 73 4.09 4.60 -15.43
C PHE A 73 3.37 5.72 -16.15
N ARG A 74 3.61 6.97 -15.75
CA ARG A 74 2.94 8.14 -16.35
C ARG A 74 3.75 8.69 -17.51
N ASP A 75 4.98 9.09 -17.24
CA ASP A 75 5.92 9.68 -18.19
C ASP A 75 7.33 9.70 -17.56
N ALA A 76 8.35 10.08 -18.33
CA ALA A 76 9.74 10.10 -17.86
C ALA A 76 10.01 11.08 -16.70
N ARG A 77 9.20 12.14 -16.56
CA ARG A 77 9.34 13.13 -15.48
C ARG A 77 8.64 12.66 -14.20
N SER A 78 7.46 12.07 -14.34
CA SER A 78 6.59 11.66 -13.25
C SER A 78 6.89 10.24 -12.75
N GLY A 79 7.45 9.39 -13.60
CA GLY A 79 7.77 8.00 -13.29
C GLY A 79 6.55 7.14 -12.96
N TRP A 80 6.79 6.13 -12.14
CA TRP A 80 5.74 5.25 -11.60
C TRP A 80 4.95 5.95 -10.50
N ARG A 81 3.62 5.88 -10.60
CA ARG A 81 2.69 6.41 -9.61
C ARG A 81 1.73 5.31 -9.17
N MET A 82 1.54 5.18 -7.86
CA MET A 82 0.55 4.26 -7.31
C MET A 82 -0.85 4.70 -7.73
N TYR A 83 -1.55 3.82 -8.44
CA TYR A 83 -2.91 3.99 -8.93
C TYR A 83 -3.93 3.36 -7.98
N TYR A 84 -3.64 2.18 -7.46
CA TYR A 84 -4.55 1.50 -6.53
C TYR A 84 -3.76 0.80 -5.42
N HIS A 85 -4.31 0.77 -4.22
CA HIS A 85 -3.76 -0.02 -3.12
C HIS A 85 -4.88 -0.69 -2.32
N HIS A 86 -4.67 -1.94 -1.93
CA HIS A 86 -5.53 -2.63 -0.99
C HIS A 86 -4.65 -3.38 0.01
N ALA A 87 -5.01 -3.24 1.29
CA ALA A 87 -4.42 -3.99 2.39
C ALA A 87 -5.52 -4.80 3.10
N THR A 88 -5.24 -6.06 3.43
CA THR A 88 -6.13 -6.90 4.23
C THR A 88 -5.34 -7.46 5.42
N VAL A 89 -5.89 -7.37 6.63
CA VAL A 89 -5.28 -7.98 7.82
C VAL A 89 -5.37 -9.49 7.69
N VAL A 90 -4.26 -10.18 7.98
CA VAL A 90 -4.23 -11.64 8.01
C VAL A 90 -4.67 -12.09 9.41
N PRO A 91 -5.77 -12.86 9.56
CA PRO A 91 -6.17 -13.38 10.85
C PRO A 91 -5.09 -14.30 11.46
N PRO A 92 -5.02 -14.43 12.79
CA PRO A 92 -4.18 -15.44 13.43
C PRO A 92 -4.49 -16.85 12.90
N GLY A 93 -3.47 -17.67 12.69
CA GLY A 93 -3.61 -19.06 12.24
C GLY A 93 -3.88 -19.26 10.74
N VAL A 94 -3.93 -18.18 9.94
CA VAL A 94 -3.98 -18.25 8.47
C VAL A 94 -2.56 -18.12 7.92
N GLU A 95 -2.05 -19.08 7.16
CA GLU A 95 -0.77 -18.93 6.44
C GLU A 95 -0.90 -18.12 5.16
#